data_AF-A0A4W3KJ63-F1
#
_entry.id   AF-A0A4W3KJ63-F1
#
_cell.length_a   1.000
_cell.length_b   1.000
_cell.length_c   1.000
_cell.angle_alpha   90.00
_cell.angle_beta   90.00
_cell.angle_gamma   90.00
#
_symmetry.space_group_name_H-M   'P 1'
#
loop_
_entity.id
_entity.type
_entity.pdbx_description
1 polymer ?
#
loop_
_entity_poly.entity_id
_entity_poly.type
_entity_poly.pdbx_seq_one_letter_code
_entity_poly.pdbx_strand_id
1 'polypeptide(L)'
;MVESKVASLGPIAQQQFLKNMGIDVRLQVLLRNSNNPITQKQLLDGYDMIMNPERMGERFQFFALLPHSRLLTSVRGKRTERPVPTAPPVAGFSELQF
;
A
#
# COMPACT_ATOMS: atom_id res chain seq x y z
N MET A 1 18.59 -26.93 16.82
CA MET A 1 17.58 -25.90 17.16
C MET A 1 17.30 -25.12 15.90
N VAL A 2 16.06 -25.12 15.40
CA VAL A 2 15.72 -24.34 14.20
C VAL A 2 15.52 -22.89 14.66
N GLU A 3 16.51 -22.04 14.44
CA GLU A 3 16.31 -20.59 14.55
C GLU A 3 15.14 -20.22 13.63
N SER A 4 14.08 -19.61 14.17
CA SER A 4 12.95 -19.15 13.37
C SER A 4 13.45 -18.20 12.29
N LYS A 5 13.58 -18.68 11.05
CA LYS A 5 14.10 -17.88 9.91
C LYS A 5 13.07 -16.90 9.34
N VAL A 6 11.84 -16.95 9.85
CA VAL A 6 10.69 -16.18 9.36
C VAL A 6 10.13 -15.33 10.49
N ALA A 7 9.97 -14.04 10.24
CA ALA A 7 9.25 -13.10 11.07
C ALA A 7 7.79 -13.00 10.62
N SER A 8 6.90 -12.84 11.60
CA SER A 8 5.47 -12.60 11.41
C SER A 8 5.12 -11.16 11.79
N LEU A 9 4.37 -10.44 10.94
CA LEU A 9 3.90 -9.08 11.19
C LEU A 9 2.38 -9.00 10.99
N GLY A 10 1.69 -8.31 11.90
CA GLY A 10 0.23 -8.19 11.92
C GLY A 10 -0.44 -9.23 12.84
N PRO A 11 -1.74 -9.50 12.66
CA PRO A 11 -2.61 -8.91 11.65
C PRO A 11 -2.90 -7.43 11.91
N ILE A 12 -3.20 -6.68 10.86
CA ILE A 12 -3.80 -5.34 10.95
C ILE A 12 -5.03 -5.24 10.04
N ALA A 13 -5.98 -4.38 10.39
CA ALA A 13 -7.18 -4.14 9.60
C ALA A 13 -6.85 -3.69 8.17
N GLN A 14 -7.64 -4.15 7.21
CA GLN A 14 -7.51 -3.81 5.79
C GLN A 14 -7.50 -2.31 5.56
N GLN A 15 -8.40 -1.58 6.22
CA GLN A 15 -8.45 -0.12 6.13
C GLN A 15 -7.09 0.50 6.51
N GLN A 16 -6.51 0.09 7.63
CA GLN A 16 -5.22 0.61 8.09
C GLN A 16 -4.10 0.26 7.11
N PHE A 17 -4.06 -0.98 6.63
CA PHE A 17 -3.08 -1.42 5.66
C PHE A 17 -3.15 -0.61 4.36
N LEU A 18 -4.34 -0.48 3.77
CA LEU A 18 -4.53 0.26 2.51
C LEU A 18 -4.29 1.77 2.68
N LYS A 19 -4.66 2.34 3.84
CA LYS A 19 -4.34 3.73 4.19
C LYS A 19 -2.82 3.96 4.17
N ASN A 20 -2.06 3.07 4.83
CA ASN A 20 -0.60 3.13 4.87
C ASN A 20 0.04 2.96 3.48
N MET A 21 -0.65 2.28 2.55
CA MET A 21 -0.23 2.13 1.15
C MET A 21 -0.60 3.31 0.25
N GLY A 22 -1.24 4.36 0.78
CA GLY A 22 -1.56 5.59 0.03
C GLY A 22 -2.81 5.51 -0.85
N ILE A 23 -3.80 4.70 -0.45
CA ILE A 23 -5.01 4.48 -1.25
C ILE A 23 -5.83 5.76 -1.50
N ASP A 24 -5.89 6.72 -0.56
CA ASP A 24 -6.63 7.98 -0.78
C ASP A 24 -6.04 8.78 -1.95
N VAL A 25 -4.71 8.84 -1.97
CA VAL A 25 -3.95 9.53 -3.01
C VAL A 25 -4.25 8.92 -4.36
N ARG A 26 -4.26 7.57 -4.42
CA ARG A 26 -4.61 6.86 -5.65
C ARG A 26 -6.05 7.13 -6.08
N LEU A 27 -7.01 7.15 -5.16
CA LEU A 27 -8.41 7.46 -5.46
C LEU A 27 -8.54 8.87 -6.07
N GLN A 28 -7.88 9.87 -5.47
CA GLN A 28 -7.91 11.25 -5.99
C GLN A 28 -7.39 11.33 -7.43
N VAL A 29 -6.26 10.66 -7.72
CA VAL A 29 -5.70 10.60 -9.07
C VAL A 29 -6.69 9.95 -10.05
N LEU A 30 -7.34 8.86 -9.66
CA LEU A 30 -8.32 8.17 -10.51
C LEU A 30 -9.57 9.01 -10.77
N LEU A 31 -10.07 9.72 -9.76
CA LEU A 31 -11.24 10.59 -9.91
C LEU A 31 -10.93 11.80 -10.81
N ARG A 32 -9.76 12.42 -10.65
CA ARG A 32 -9.32 13.56 -11.49
C ARG A 32 -9.17 13.19 -12.97
N ASN A 33 -8.72 11.97 -13.24
CA ASN A 33 -8.48 11.49 -14.59
C ASN A 33 -9.71 10.79 -15.23
N SER A 34 -10.77 10.55 -14.47
CA SER A 34 -11.98 9.93 -14.98
C SER A 34 -13.00 10.98 -15.40
N ASN A 35 -13.28 11.08 -16.71
CA ASN A 35 -14.29 11.98 -17.25
C ASN A 35 -15.71 11.41 -17.23
N ASN A 36 -15.88 10.12 -16.91
CA ASN A 36 -17.17 9.44 -16.88
C ASN A 36 -17.75 9.42 -15.45
N PRO A 37 -18.93 10.02 -15.20
CA PRO A 37 -19.54 10.03 -13.87
C PRO A 37 -19.93 8.64 -13.35
N ILE A 38 -20.27 7.70 -14.24
CA ILE A 38 -20.58 6.32 -13.86
C ILE A 38 -19.32 5.64 -13.28
N THR A 39 -18.18 5.83 -13.93
CA THR A 39 -16.90 5.29 -13.48
C THR A 39 -16.44 5.94 -12.17
N GLN A 40 -16.61 7.25 -12.03
CA GLN A 40 -16.31 7.94 -10.75
C GLN A 40 -17.15 7.38 -9.60
N LYS A 41 -18.45 7.16 -9.82
CA LYS A 41 -19.33 6.55 -8.82
C LYS A 41 -18.86 5.14 -8.44
N GLN A 42 -18.53 4.30 -9.43
CA GLN A 42 -18.01 2.96 -9.18
C GLN A 42 -16.71 2.97 -8.36
N LEU A 43 -15.82 3.94 -8.61
CA LEU A 43 -14.60 4.13 -7.82
C LEU A 43 -14.90 4.47 -6.36
N LEU A 44 -15.86 5.38 -6.13
CA LEU A 44 -16.28 5.76 -4.77
C LEU A 44 -16.95 4.60 -4.04
N ASP A 45 -17.86 3.88 -4.70
CA ASP A 45 -18.55 2.72 -4.13
C ASP A 45 -17.58 1.58 -3.79
N GLY A 46 -16.62 1.30 -4.69
CA GLY A 46 -15.57 0.31 -4.46
C GLY A 46 -14.61 0.71 -3.34
N TYR A 47 -14.25 1.99 -3.27
CA TYR A 47 -13.43 2.54 -2.19
C TYR A 47 -14.12 2.40 -0.83
N ASP A 48 -15.40 2.78 -0.74
CA ASP A 48 -16.18 2.61 0.49
C ASP A 48 -16.25 1.13 0.89
N MET A 49 -16.50 0.22 -0.04
CA MET A 49 -16.52 -1.21 0.25
C MET A 49 -15.24 -1.71 0.94
N ILE A 50 -14.06 -1.32 0.42
CA ILE A 50 -12.76 -1.80 0.91
C ILE A 50 -12.21 -1.02 2.10
N MET A 51 -12.67 0.21 2.35
CA MET A 51 -12.15 1.06 3.43
C MET A 51 -13.09 1.23 4.61
N ASN A 52 -14.41 1.05 4.42
CA ASN A 52 -15.38 1.30 5.48
C ASN A 52 -15.29 0.23 6.59
N PRO A 53 -15.12 0.62 7.88
CA PRO A 53 -15.05 -0.30 9.01
C PRO A 53 -16.23 -1.27 9.12
N GLU A 54 -17.45 -0.79 8.79
CA GLU A 54 -18.67 -1.60 8.87
C GLU A 54 -18.73 -2.68 7.77
N ARG A 55 -17.96 -2.48 6.70
CA ARG A 55 -17.82 -3.36 5.52
C ARG A 55 -16.52 -4.16 5.59
N MET A 56 -15.65 -4.08 4.58
CA MET A 56 -14.40 -4.87 4.56
C MET A 56 -13.28 -4.26 5.40
N GLY A 57 -13.33 -2.95 5.69
CA GLY A 57 -12.23 -2.21 6.30
C GLY A 57 -11.71 -2.83 7.60
N GLU A 58 -12.61 -3.27 8.47
CA GLU A 58 -12.27 -3.93 9.75
C GLU A 58 -12.35 -5.46 9.66
N ARG A 59 -13.27 -5.99 8.85
CA ARG A 59 -13.49 -7.46 8.75
C ARG A 59 -12.34 -8.19 8.08
N PHE A 60 -11.65 -7.53 7.14
CA PHE A 60 -10.51 -8.11 6.43
C PHE A 60 -9.22 -7.67 7.09
N GLN A 61 -8.25 -8.58 7.16
CA GLN A 61 -7.01 -8.42 7.91
C GLN A 61 -5.81 -8.77 7.04
N PHE A 62 -4.71 -8.05 7.22
CA PHE A 62 -3.44 -8.27 6.50
C PHE A 62 -2.40 -8.81 7.46
N PHE A 63 -1.75 -9.91 7.06
CA PHE A 63 -0.68 -10.56 7.80
C PHE A 63 0.47 -10.87 6.85
N ALA A 64 1.70 -10.63 7.30
CA ALA A 64 2.89 -10.85 6.50
C ALA A 64 3.84 -11.84 7.17
N LEU A 65 4.37 -12.75 6.35
CA LEU A 65 5.48 -13.63 6.69
C LEU A 65 6.67 -13.24 5.83
N LEU A 66 7.80 -12.94 6.47
CA LEU A 66 9.00 -12.51 5.76
C LEU A 66 10.25 -13.13 6.40
N PRO A 67 11.32 -13.38 5.62
CA PRO A 67 12.59 -13.80 6.20
C PRO A 67 13.15 -12.74 7.15
N HIS A 68 13.69 -13.16 8.30
CA HIS A 68 14.33 -12.22 9.26
C HIS A 68 15.43 -11.38 8.63
N SER A 69 16.12 -11.90 7.61
CA SER A 69 17.14 -11.16 6.86
C SER A 69 16.64 -9.84 6.26
N ARG A 70 15.34 -9.77 5.90
CA ARG A 70 14.71 -8.55 5.35
C ARG A 70 14.46 -7.48 6.42
N LEU A 71 14.35 -7.87 7.69
CA LEU A 71 14.25 -6.94 8.82
C LEU A 71 15.63 -6.42 9.24
N LEU A 72 16.64 -7.30 9.23
CA LEU A 72 18.00 -6.97 9.67
C LEU A 72 18.78 -6.07 8.70
N THR A 73 18.44 -6.08 7.41
CA THR A 73 19.08 -5.20 6.40
C THR A 73 18.93 -3.70 6.68
N SER A 74 18.01 -3.29 7.56
CA SER A 74 17.85 -1.88 7.95
C SER A 74 19.00 -1.35 8.84
N VAL A 75 19.70 -2.22 9.57
CA VAL A 75 20.70 -1.80 10.58
C VAL A 75 22.13 -1.74 10.02
N ARG A 76 22.43 -2.53 8.97
CA ARG A 76 23.78 -2.57 8.38
C ARG A 76 23.83 -1.70 7.14
N GLY A 77 24.05 -0.41 7.34
CA GLY A 77 24.41 0.53 6.29
C GLY A 77 25.67 0.08 5.55
N LYS A 78 25.52 -0.79 4.55
CA LYS A 78 26.45 -0.91 3.45
C LYS A 78 25.72 -0.39 2.21
N ARG A 79 25.94 0.90 1.91
CA ARG A 79 25.75 1.44 0.57
C ARG A 79 26.58 0.59 -0.38
N THR A 80 25.98 -0.42 -1.00
CA THR A 80 26.43 -0.84 -2.32
C THR A 80 25.76 0.10 -3.30
N GLU A 81 26.55 1.01 -3.84
CA GLU A 81 26.22 1.86 -4.99
C GLU A 81 25.96 0.95 -6.21
N ARG A 82 24.80 0.29 -6.24
CA ARG A 82 24.23 -0.16 -7.50
C ARG A 82 23.41 1.02 -8.01
N PRO A 83 23.59 1.47 -9.25
CA PRO A 83 22.72 2.50 -9.81
C PRO A 83 21.30 1.95 -9.74
N VAL A 84 20.49 2.53 -8.86
CA VAL A 84 19.08 2.20 -8.76
C VAL A 84 18.49 2.57 -10.11
N PRO A 85 17.89 1.64 -10.87
CA PRO A 85 17.11 2.01 -12.04
C PRO A 85 16.05 2.98 -11.52
N THR A 86 16.09 4.24 -11.95
CA THR A 86 15.04 5.22 -11.65
C THR A 86 13.73 4.60 -12.12
N ALA A 87 12.92 4.13 -11.17
CA ALA A 87 11.61 3.61 -11.47
C ALA A 87 10.84 4.70 -12.24
N PRO A 88 10.12 4.33 -13.31
CA PRO A 88 9.37 5.31 -14.06
C PRO A 88 8.40 6.04 -13.12
N PRO A 89 8.16 7.35 -13.31
CA PRO A 89 7.22 8.09 -12.49
C PRO A 89 5.85 7.40 -12.53
N VAL A 90 5.24 7.22 -11.35
CA VAL A 90 3.92 6.60 -11.25
C VAL A 90 2.89 7.57 -11.82
N ALA A 91 2.18 7.16 -12.86
CA ALA A 91 1.24 8.00 -13.60
C ALA A 91 0.23 8.71 -12.67
N GLY A 92 0.13 10.04 -12.82
CA GLY A 92 -0.78 10.91 -12.07
C GLY A 92 -0.34 11.28 -10.65
N PHE A 93 0.74 10.70 -10.10
CA PHE A 93 1.25 11.11 -8.78
C PHE A 93 2.04 12.42 -8.82
N SER A 94 2.68 12.74 -9.95
CA SER A 94 3.41 14.00 -10.12
C SER A 94 2.51 15.24 -10.25
N GLU A 95 1.20 15.04 -10.43
CA GLU A 95 0.19 16.09 -10.63
C GLU A 95 -0.53 16.48 -9.32
N LEU A 96 -0.18 15.84 -8.20
CA LEU A 96 -0.74 16.14 -6.89
C LEU A 96 0.06 17.28 -6.24
N GLN A 97 -0.52 18.47 -6.19
CA GLN A 97 -0.03 19.57 -5.36
C GLN A 97 -0.68 19.44 -3.98
N PHE A 98 0.14 19.45 -2.92
CA PHE A 98 -0.27 19.40 -1.51
C PHE A 98 -0.48 20.82 -0.95
#